data_AF-A0A942TEC9-F1
#
_entry.id   AF-A0A942TEC9-F1
#
_cell.length_a   1.000
_cell.length_b   1.000
_cell.length_c   1.000
_cell.angle_alpha   90.00
_cell.angle_beta   90.00
_cell.angle_gamma   90.00
#
_symmetry.space_group_name_H-M   'P 1'
#
loop_
_entity.id
_entity.type
_entity.pdbx_description
1 polymer ?
#
loop_
_entity_poly.entity_id
_entity_poly.type
_entity_poly.pdbx_seq_one_letter_code
_entity_poly.pdbx_strand_id
1 'polypeptide(L)'
;MNNKASVDFITKTAISVACFLCILICIICNFSVTGKLTWSLYPITSILFLWLMIIPLFQFKRNKVGKALVSFSIFIIPFLLILNIIMGGTKLMLSLGIPVSLVAIFYMWVIYFLFLTIKTVKWITVSVSILLGIPVGIIISTIISKFINQPIIDAWDILSYGIMIMISIIIFFIGRTRKRLSVNHG
;
A
#
# COMPACT_ATOMS: atom_id res chain seq x y z
N MET A 1 -1.62 -5.76 35.49
CA MET A 1 -1.04 -5.58 34.14
C MET A 1 -2.07 -4.91 33.23
N ASN A 2 -1.71 -3.81 32.56
CA ASN A 2 -2.62 -3.01 31.73
C ASN A 2 -3.07 -3.82 30.51
N ASN A 3 -4.39 -4.02 30.35
CA ASN A 3 -5.01 -4.82 29.28
C ASN A 3 -4.41 -4.48 27.89
N LYS A 4 -4.16 -3.18 27.59
CA LYS A 4 -3.53 -2.74 26.34
C LYS A 4 -2.15 -3.33 26.04
N ALA A 5 -1.29 -3.49 27.05
CA ALA A 5 0.05 -4.05 26.85
C ALA A 5 -0.01 -5.55 26.53
N SER A 6 -1.01 -6.24 27.10
CA SER A 6 -1.26 -7.65 26.83
C SER A 6 -1.76 -7.86 25.40
N VAL A 7 -2.74 -7.08 24.92
CA VAL A 7 -3.22 -7.20 23.52
C VAL A 7 -2.12 -6.87 22.51
N ASP A 8 -1.32 -5.81 22.71
CA ASP A 8 -0.23 -5.47 21.77
C ASP A 8 0.82 -6.60 21.69
N PHE A 9 1.09 -7.30 22.80
CA PHE A 9 1.99 -8.45 22.83
C PHE A 9 1.40 -9.66 22.12
N ILE A 10 0.14 -10.00 22.41
CA ILE A 10 -0.58 -11.11 21.77
C ILE A 10 -0.65 -10.91 20.25
N THR A 11 -0.98 -9.69 19.79
CA THR A 11 -1.07 -9.40 18.36
C THR A 11 0.28 -9.53 17.66
N LYS A 12 1.38 -9.02 18.23
CA LYS A 12 2.72 -9.18 17.64
C LYS A 12 3.12 -10.65 17.50
N THR A 13 2.88 -11.44 18.55
CA THR A 13 3.19 -12.87 18.56
C THR A 13 2.33 -13.62 17.55
N ALA A 14 1.02 -13.36 17.50
CA ALA A 14 0.12 -13.97 16.53
C ALA A 14 0.52 -13.67 15.08
N ILE A 15 0.87 -12.41 14.78
CA ILE A 15 1.34 -12.01 13.44
C ILE A 15 2.65 -12.73 13.08
N SER A 16 3.59 -12.83 14.01
CA SER A 16 4.86 -13.52 13.76
C SER A 16 4.63 -15.01 13.48
N VAL A 17 3.81 -15.69 14.27
CA VAL A 17 3.46 -17.11 14.07
C VAL A 17 2.75 -17.31 12.72
N ALA A 18 1.81 -16.44 12.38
CA ALA A 18 1.13 -16.50 11.08
C ALA A 18 2.11 -16.32 9.91
N CYS A 19 3.05 -15.38 10.01
CA CYS A 19 4.08 -15.18 8.97
C CYS A 19 4.96 -16.43 8.80
N PHE A 20 5.38 -17.06 9.90
CA PHE A 20 6.14 -18.31 9.85
C PHE A 20 5.35 -19.44 9.19
N LEU A 21 4.07 -19.60 9.54
CA LEU A 21 3.20 -20.61 8.92
C LEU A 21 3.07 -20.37 7.41
N CYS A 22 2.83 -19.13 6.99
CA CYS A 22 2.75 -18.80 5.57
C CYS A 22 4.06 -19.14 4.82
N ILE A 23 5.22 -18.81 5.40
CA ILE A 23 6.52 -19.15 4.82
C ILE A 23 6.67 -20.67 4.67
N LEU A 24 6.36 -21.43 5.72
CA LEU A 24 6.43 -22.90 5.70
C LEU A 24 5.50 -23.50 4.64
N ILE A 25 4.26 -23.02 4.55
CA ILE A 25 3.30 -23.47 3.54
C ILE A 25 3.83 -23.19 2.13
N CYS A 26 4.33 -21.98 1.86
CA CYS A 26 4.89 -21.63 0.55
C CYS A 26 6.09 -22.52 0.18
N ILE A 27 6.94 -22.88 1.14
CA ILE A 27 8.07 -23.80 0.92
C ILE A 27 7.57 -25.20 0.58
N ILE A 28 6.65 -25.76 1.36
CA ILE A 28 6.12 -27.12 1.16
C ILE A 28 5.41 -27.21 -0.20
N CYS A 29 4.54 -26.26 -0.53
CA CYS A 29 3.84 -26.23 -1.81
C CYS A 29 4.81 -26.16 -2.99
N ASN A 30 5.82 -25.29 -2.92
CA ASN A 30 6.78 -25.15 -4.02
C ASN A 30 7.70 -26.37 -4.17
N PHE A 31 8.13 -26.97 -3.04
CA PHE A 31 8.92 -28.20 -3.07
C PHE A 31 8.12 -29.38 -3.64
N SER A 32 6.85 -29.49 -3.30
CA SER A 32 5.95 -30.53 -3.82
C SER A 32 5.72 -30.39 -5.33
N VAL A 33 5.54 -29.17 -5.84
CA VAL A 33 5.23 -28.92 -7.25
C VAL A 33 6.49 -29.01 -8.14
N THR A 34 7.60 -28.44 -7.71
CA THR A 34 8.76 -28.19 -8.59
C THR A 34 10.00 -29.01 -8.21
N GLY A 35 10.03 -29.60 -7.00
CA GLY A 35 11.22 -30.25 -6.44
C GLY A 35 12.41 -29.31 -6.17
N LYS A 36 12.24 -28.00 -6.41
CA LYS A 36 13.27 -26.95 -6.29
C LYS A 36 12.67 -25.65 -5.75
N LEU A 37 13.48 -24.85 -5.06
CA LEU A 37 13.06 -23.61 -4.39
C LEU A 37 13.07 -22.35 -5.29
N THR A 38 12.50 -22.42 -6.51
CA THR A 38 12.56 -21.29 -7.44
C THR A 38 11.43 -20.27 -7.25
N TRP A 39 10.17 -20.72 -7.13
CA TRP A 39 9.01 -19.83 -7.07
C TRP A 39 8.67 -19.32 -5.67
N SER A 40 8.97 -20.08 -4.63
CA SER A 40 8.63 -19.68 -3.24
C SER A 40 9.43 -18.49 -2.73
N LEU A 41 10.54 -18.11 -3.38
CA LEU A 41 11.38 -16.98 -2.96
C LEU A 41 10.63 -15.63 -3.04
N TYR A 42 9.73 -15.48 -4.01
CA TYR A 42 8.89 -14.28 -4.15
C TYR A 42 7.94 -14.08 -2.96
N PRO A 43 7.07 -15.05 -2.61
CA PRO A 43 6.20 -14.91 -1.45
C PRO A 43 6.98 -14.85 -0.14
N ILE A 44 8.09 -15.57 0.01
CA ILE A 44 8.92 -15.51 1.23
C ILE A 44 9.46 -14.10 1.48
N THR A 45 10.05 -13.47 0.45
CA THR A 45 10.57 -12.10 0.58
C THR A 45 9.47 -11.08 0.82
N SER A 46 8.29 -11.27 0.20
CA SER A 46 7.13 -10.43 0.47
C SER A 46 6.61 -10.57 1.91
N ILE A 47 6.58 -11.78 2.48
CA ILE A 47 6.16 -12.01 3.87
C ILE A 47 7.17 -11.41 4.84
N LEU A 48 8.47 -11.57 4.57
CA LEU A 48 9.52 -10.92 5.37
C LEU A 48 9.40 -9.40 5.34
N PHE A 49 9.16 -8.81 4.17
CA PHE A 49 8.91 -7.38 4.02
C PHE A 49 7.71 -6.90 4.83
N LEU A 50 6.58 -7.64 4.77
CA LEU A 50 5.38 -7.34 5.55
C LEU A 50 5.66 -7.41 7.05
N TRP A 51 6.39 -8.44 7.49
CA TRP A 51 6.75 -8.60 8.90
C TRP A 51 7.60 -7.42 9.39
N LEU A 52 8.62 -7.01 8.62
CA LEU A 52 9.44 -5.82 8.91
C LEU A 52 8.62 -4.52 8.94
N MET A 53 7.66 -4.36 8.03
CA MET A 53 6.74 -3.21 7.98
C MET A 53 5.89 -3.07 9.25
N ILE A 54 5.43 -4.20 9.79
CA ILE A 54 4.47 -4.21 10.88
C ILE A 54 5.12 -3.83 12.23
N ILE A 55 6.41 -4.14 12.43
CA ILE A 55 7.15 -3.86 13.68
C ILE A 55 7.08 -2.37 14.12
N PRO A 56 7.44 -1.39 13.27
CA PRO A 56 7.42 0.03 13.66
C PRO A 56 5.99 0.53 13.96
N LEU A 57 4.96 -0.08 13.36
CA LEU A 57 3.57 0.30 13.57
C LEU A 57 3.12 0.06 15.02
N PHE A 58 3.68 -0.96 15.68
CA PHE A 58 3.35 -1.32 17.05
C PHE A 58 4.32 -0.77 18.11
N GLN A 59 5.52 -0.31 17.74
CA GLN A 59 6.50 0.18 18.72
C GLN A 59 6.24 1.62 19.18
N PHE A 60 5.68 2.49 18.32
CA PHE A 60 5.56 3.92 18.64
C PHE A 60 4.16 4.29 19.14
N LYS A 61 4.03 4.89 20.32
CA LYS A 61 2.70 5.32 20.84
C LYS A 61 2.18 6.61 20.21
N ARG A 62 3.06 7.46 19.66
CA ARG A 62 2.74 8.78 19.06
C ARG A 62 3.25 8.83 17.61
N ASN A 63 2.46 9.41 16.70
CA ASN A 63 2.74 9.53 15.26
C ASN A 63 3.03 8.20 14.53
N LYS A 64 2.32 7.13 14.90
CA LYS A 64 2.42 5.76 14.32
C LYS A 64 2.47 5.77 12.80
N VAL A 65 1.52 6.46 12.18
CA VAL A 65 1.31 6.47 10.73
C VAL A 65 2.50 7.10 10.01
N GLY A 66 2.98 8.26 10.46
CA GLY A 66 4.12 8.95 9.83
C GLY A 66 5.42 8.15 9.89
N LYS A 67 5.72 7.53 11.04
CA LYS A 67 6.92 6.68 11.16
C LYS A 67 6.82 5.39 10.33
N ALA A 68 5.62 4.81 10.23
CA ALA A 68 5.40 3.65 9.37
C ALA A 68 5.56 4.02 7.88
N LEU A 69 5.09 5.20 7.46
CA LEU A 69 5.30 5.72 6.10
C LEU A 69 6.78 5.91 5.76
N VAL A 70 7.57 6.45 6.70
CA VAL A 70 9.03 6.57 6.52
C VAL A 70 9.68 5.19 6.39
N SER A 71 9.32 4.25 7.26
CA SER A 71 9.79 2.87 7.18
C SER A 71 9.46 2.26 5.81
N PHE A 72 8.20 2.37 5.37
CA PHE A 72 7.74 1.91 4.05
C PHE A 72 8.57 2.49 2.91
N SER A 73 8.81 3.79 2.94
CA SER A 73 9.59 4.49 1.92
C SER A 73 11.05 4.02 1.87
N ILE A 74 11.65 3.69 3.01
CA ILE A 74 13.05 3.21 3.06
C ILE A 74 13.15 1.76 2.60
N PHE A 75 12.23 0.89 3.00
CA PHE A 75 12.32 -0.55 2.72
C PHE A 75 11.81 -0.96 1.33
N ILE A 76 11.01 -0.15 0.65
CA ILE A 76 10.47 -0.50 -0.68
C ILE A 76 11.57 -0.65 -1.74
N ILE A 77 12.59 0.21 -1.70
CA ILE A 77 13.74 0.16 -2.63
C ILE A 77 14.57 -1.13 -2.45
N PRO A 78 15.06 -1.49 -1.24
CA PRO A 78 15.80 -2.73 -1.04
C PRO A 78 14.94 -3.96 -1.33
N PHE A 79 13.63 -3.93 -1.08
CA PHE A 79 12.72 -5.00 -1.47
C PHE A 79 12.71 -5.22 -3.00
N LEU A 80 12.58 -4.16 -3.79
CA LEU A 80 12.64 -4.25 -5.25
C LEU A 80 13.99 -4.76 -5.77
N LEU A 81 15.11 -4.38 -5.11
CA LEU A 81 16.44 -4.89 -5.45
C LEU A 81 16.56 -6.40 -5.20
N ILE A 82 16.06 -6.87 -4.06
CA ILE A 82 16.05 -8.30 -3.72
C ILE A 82 15.24 -9.09 -4.76
N LEU A 83 14.06 -8.59 -5.14
CA LEU A 83 13.23 -9.23 -6.18
C LEU A 83 13.95 -9.29 -7.53
N ASN A 84 14.64 -8.21 -7.93
CA ASN A 84 15.43 -8.20 -9.17
C ASN A 84 16.55 -9.24 -9.16
N ILE A 85 17.24 -9.43 -8.04
CA ILE A 85 18.27 -10.46 -7.89
C ILE A 85 17.65 -11.86 -8.00
N ILE A 86 16.51 -12.10 -7.36
CA ILE A 86 15.78 -13.38 -7.43
C ILE A 86 15.34 -13.71 -8.86
N MET A 87 14.94 -12.69 -9.64
CA MET A 87 14.54 -12.84 -11.04
C MET A 87 15.71 -12.98 -12.02
N GLY A 88 16.95 -13.16 -11.55
CA GLY A 88 18.13 -13.30 -12.41
C GLY A 88 18.65 -11.98 -13.01
N GLY A 89 18.34 -10.84 -12.39
CA GLY A 89 18.91 -9.53 -12.75
C GLY A 89 18.28 -8.88 -13.98
N THR A 90 17.04 -9.24 -14.32
CA THR A 90 16.30 -8.61 -15.42
C THR A 90 16.01 -7.14 -15.10
N LYS A 91 16.81 -6.25 -15.68
CA LYS A 91 16.70 -4.79 -15.48
C LYS A 91 15.30 -4.22 -15.74
N LEU A 92 14.47 -4.91 -16.51
CA LEU A 92 13.08 -4.53 -16.79
C LEU A 92 12.24 -4.34 -15.53
N MET A 93 12.29 -5.29 -14.58
CA MET A 93 11.50 -5.19 -13.35
C MET A 93 11.96 -4.04 -12.46
N LEU A 94 13.27 -3.83 -12.37
CA LEU A 94 13.82 -2.71 -11.59
C LEU A 94 13.53 -1.36 -12.25
N SER A 95 13.68 -1.29 -13.58
CA SER A 95 13.48 -0.07 -14.37
C SER A 95 12.03 0.37 -14.42
N LEU A 96 11.09 -0.56 -14.27
CA LEU A 96 9.66 -0.28 -14.10
C LEU A 96 9.28 -0.04 -12.63
N GLY A 97 9.76 -0.90 -11.73
CA GLY A 97 9.38 -0.90 -10.32
C GLY A 97 9.84 0.35 -9.57
N ILE A 98 11.05 0.85 -9.85
CA ILE A 98 11.58 2.06 -9.20
C ILE A 98 10.71 3.29 -9.48
N PRO A 99 10.45 3.71 -10.74
CA PRO A 99 9.67 4.91 -10.99
C PRO A 99 8.22 4.77 -10.49
N VAL A 100 7.60 3.59 -10.63
CA VAL A 100 6.24 3.35 -10.12
C VAL A 100 6.19 3.42 -8.59
N SER A 101 7.16 2.83 -7.89
CA SER A 101 7.22 2.91 -6.43
C SER A 101 7.46 4.33 -5.93
N LEU A 102 8.29 5.13 -6.63
CA LEU A 102 8.53 6.53 -6.27
C LEU A 102 7.24 7.36 -6.35
N VAL A 103 6.45 7.18 -7.41
CA VAL A 103 5.15 7.83 -7.57
C VAL A 103 4.17 7.40 -6.46
N ALA A 104 4.14 6.11 -6.12
CA ALA A 104 3.30 5.60 -5.04
C ALA A 104 3.70 6.15 -3.66
N ILE A 105 4.99 6.26 -3.37
CA ILE A 105 5.51 6.88 -2.14
C ILE A 105 5.09 8.34 -2.08
N PHE A 106 5.27 9.08 -3.18
CA PHE A 106 4.88 10.49 -3.26
C PHE A 106 3.37 10.66 -2.97
N TYR A 107 2.53 9.85 -3.61
CA TYR A 107 1.08 9.86 -3.38
C TYR A 107 0.71 9.58 -1.91
N MET A 108 1.33 8.56 -1.31
CA MET A 108 1.12 8.24 0.12
C MET A 108 1.46 9.42 1.03
N TRP A 109 2.57 10.12 0.76
CA TRP A 109 2.95 11.31 1.52
C TRP A 109 1.98 12.47 1.33
N VAL A 110 1.50 12.71 0.10
CA VAL A 110 0.50 13.75 -0.18
C VAL A 110 -0.78 13.49 0.61
N ILE A 111 -1.27 12.24 0.62
CA ILE A 111 -2.44 11.87 1.44
C ILE A 111 -2.16 12.12 2.93
N TYR A 112 -1.01 11.69 3.43
CA TYR A 112 -0.66 11.89 4.83
C TYR A 112 -0.66 13.37 5.23
N PHE A 113 -0.04 14.23 4.42
CA PHE A 113 -0.08 15.68 4.63
C PHE A 113 -1.49 16.24 4.53
N LEU A 114 -2.30 15.77 3.59
CA LEU A 114 -3.70 16.19 3.44
C LEU A 114 -4.52 15.91 4.71
N PHE A 115 -4.32 14.73 5.32
CA PHE A 115 -4.97 14.36 6.59
C PHE A 115 -4.45 15.14 7.80
N LEU A 116 -3.19 15.58 7.80
CA LEU A 116 -2.64 16.42 8.86
C LEU A 116 -3.18 17.86 8.78
N THR A 117 -3.34 18.40 7.57
CA THR A 117 -3.76 19.79 7.35
C THR A 117 -5.26 19.99 7.57
N ILE A 118 -6.10 19.05 7.13
CA ILE A 118 -7.58 19.21 7.16
C ILE A 118 -8.16 18.57 8.44
N LYS A 119 -8.25 19.36 9.50
CA LYS A 119 -8.67 18.91 10.84
C LYS A 119 -10.17 18.61 11.00
N THR A 120 -11.04 19.15 10.14
CA THR A 120 -12.47 19.33 10.44
C THR A 120 -13.48 18.64 9.52
N VAL A 121 -13.08 18.10 8.35
CA VAL A 121 -14.02 17.45 7.41
C VAL A 121 -13.51 16.09 6.92
N LYS A 122 -13.50 15.10 7.82
CA LYS A 122 -13.00 13.73 7.56
C LYS A 122 -13.50 13.13 6.23
N TRP A 123 -14.76 13.37 5.88
CA TRP A 123 -15.37 12.86 4.65
C TRP A 123 -14.90 13.56 3.36
N ILE A 124 -14.65 14.88 3.43
CA ILE A 124 -14.16 15.64 2.28
C ILE A 124 -12.71 15.26 1.99
N THR A 125 -11.88 15.09 3.02
CA THR A 125 -10.49 14.62 2.86
C THR A 125 -10.41 13.29 2.14
N VAL A 126 -11.31 12.34 2.47
CA VAL A 126 -11.37 11.02 1.81
C VAL A 126 -11.77 11.13 0.34
N SER A 127 -12.75 11.98 0.00
CA SER A 127 -13.13 12.20 -1.40
C SER A 127 -11.99 12.82 -2.21
N VAL A 128 -11.29 13.81 -1.65
CA VAL A 128 -10.15 14.46 -2.30
C VAL A 128 -9.00 13.47 -2.51
N SER A 129 -8.69 12.61 -1.54
CA SER A 129 -7.65 11.60 -1.73
C SER A 129 -8.02 10.56 -2.79
N ILE A 130 -9.29 10.12 -2.86
CA ILE A 130 -9.74 9.24 -3.95
C ILE A 130 -9.61 9.92 -5.32
N LEU A 131 -9.99 11.20 -5.41
CA LEU A 131 -9.89 11.95 -6.67
C LEU A 131 -8.43 12.13 -7.11
N LEU A 132 -7.52 12.33 -6.15
CA LEU A 132 -6.08 12.40 -6.39
C LEU A 132 -5.49 11.05 -6.88
N GLY A 133 -6.20 9.94 -6.69
CA GLY A 133 -5.82 8.64 -7.24
C GLY A 133 -5.85 8.59 -8.78
N ILE A 134 -6.71 9.39 -9.42
CA ILE A 134 -6.84 9.44 -10.89
C ILE A 134 -5.56 9.93 -11.57
N PRO A 135 -5.01 11.13 -11.25
CA PRO A 135 -3.78 11.59 -11.88
C PRO A 135 -2.60 10.67 -11.58
N VAL A 136 -2.57 10.02 -10.41
CA VAL A 136 -1.54 9.04 -10.06
C VAL A 136 -1.65 7.79 -10.93
N GLY A 137 -2.87 7.28 -11.16
CA GLY A 137 -3.11 6.18 -12.09
C GLY A 137 -2.60 6.51 -13.49
N ILE A 138 -2.95 7.69 -14.02
CA ILE A 138 -2.48 8.14 -15.33
C ILE A 138 -0.96 8.20 -15.39
N ILE A 139 -0.30 8.76 -14.37
CA ILE A 139 1.17 8.79 -14.31
C ILE A 139 1.75 7.37 -14.35
N ILE A 140 1.21 6.43 -13.59
CA ILE A 140 1.68 5.04 -13.59
C ILE A 140 1.48 4.39 -14.97
N SER A 141 0.30 4.53 -15.58
CA SER A 141 0.02 4.00 -16.92
C SER A 141 0.92 4.64 -17.98
N THR A 142 1.26 5.93 -17.86
CA THR A 142 2.24 6.58 -18.77
C THR A 142 3.67 6.07 -18.59
N ILE A 143 4.05 5.65 -17.38
CA ILE A 143 5.34 5.01 -17.17
C ILE A 143 5.31 3.65 -17.87
N ILE A 144 4.30 2.83 -17.60
CA ILE A 144 4.17 1.48 -18.17
C ILE A 144 4.12 1.52 -19.70
N SER A 145 3.34 2.42 -20.30
CA SER A 145 3.19 2.55 -21.75
C SER A 145 4.52 2.85 -22.44
N LYS A 146 5.39 3.67 -21.83
CA LYS A 146 6.74 3.95 -22.37
C LYS A 146 7.65 2.72 -22.40
N PHE A 147 7.43 1.74 -21.53
CA PHE A 147 8.26 0.53 -21.44
C PHE A 147 7.68 -0.66 -22.22
N ILE A 148 6.35 -0.81 -22.25
CA ILE A 148 5.67 -1.95 -22.89
C ILE A 148 5.14 -1.57 -24.29
N ASN A 149 5.24 -0.29 -24.68
CA ASN A 149 4.73 0.26 -25.94
C ASN A 149 3.21 0.03 -26.13
N GLN A 150 2.50 -0.07 -25.01
CA GLN A 150 1.04 -0.21 -24.95
C GLN A 150 0.36 1.16 -24.98
N PRO A 151 -0.94 1.23 -25.32
CA PRO A 151 -1.67 2.48 -25.27
C PRO A 151 -1.69 3.08 -23.86
N ILE A 152 -1.77 4.41 -23.77
CA ILE A 152 -1.66 5.15 -22.51
C ILE A 152 -2.89 4.95 -21.61
N ILE A 153 -4.06 4.70 -22.22
CA ILE A 153 -5.32 4.49 -21.52
C ILE A 153 -5.96 3.23 -22.10
N ASP A 154 -6.06 2.20 -21.27
CA ASP A 154 -6.74 0.95 -21.61
C ASP A 154 -8.22 0.97 -21.21
N ALA A 155 -9.00 0.02 -21.73
CA ALA A 155 -10.40 -0.16 -21.33
C ALA A 155 -10.55 -0.39 -19.81
N TRP A 156 -9.56 -1.07 -19.19
CA TRP A 156 -9.51 -1.29 -17.75
C TRP A 156 -9.25 0.00 -16.95
N ASP A 157 -8.45 0.92 -17.48
CA ASP A 157 -8.20 2.22 -16.85
C ASP A 157 -9.47 3.07 -16.85
N ILE A 158 -10.18 3.12 -17.99
CA ILE A 158 -11.45 3.84 -18.13
C ILE A 158 -12.49 3.33 -17.12
N LEU A 159 -12.64 2.00 -17.02
CA LEU A 159 -13.54 1.39 -16.05
C LEU A 159 -13.16 1.76 -14.60
N SER A 160 -11.88 1.65 -14.25
CA SER A 160 -11.39 1.90 -12.90
C SER A 160 -11.56 3.36 -12.49
N TYR A 161 -11.21 4.29 -13.37
CA TYR A 161 -11.36 5.73 -13.13
C TYR A 161 -12.83 6.12 -13.04
N GLY A 162 -13.71 5.53 -13.86
CA GLY A 162 -15.15 5.73 -13.77
C GLY A 162 -15.71 5.34 -12.40
N ILE A 163 -15.32 4.16 -11.88
CA ILE A 163 -15.73 3.69 -10.56
C ILE A 163 -15.19 4.62 -9.45
N MET A 164 -13.92 5.04 -9.54
CA MET A 164 -13.33 5.97 -8.56
C MET A 164 -14.07 7.32 -8.50
N ILE A 165 -14.44 7.86 -9.66
CA ILE A 165 -15.21 9.12 -9.75
C ILE A 165 -16.58 8.94 -9.08
N MET A 166 -17.30 7.86 -9.40
CA MET A 166 -18.60 7.56 -8.81
C MET A 166 -18.53 7.46 -7.28
N ILE A 167 -17.56 6.71 -6.76
CA ILE A 167 -17.35 6.57 -5.31
C ILE A 167 -17.01 7.92 -4.68
N SER A 168 -16.13 8.71 -5.31
CA SER A 168 -15.75 10.03 -4.80
C SER A 168 -16.94 10.97 -4.69
N ILE A 169 -17.82 11.00 -5.69
CA ILE A 169 -19.06 11.80 -5.69
C ILE A 169 -19.96 11.38 -4.53
N ILE A 170 -20.19 10.07 -4.35
CA ILE A 170 -21.05 9.54 -3.28
C ILE A 170 -20.51 9.97 -1.91
N ILE A 171 -19.21 9.80 -1.67
CA ILE A 171 -18.56 10.17 -0.41
C ILE A 171 -18.63 11.68 -0.16
N PHE A 172 -18.44 12.48 -1.21
CA PHE A 172 -18.55 13.93 -1.13
C PHE A 172 -19.96 14.38 -0.74
N PHE A 173 -21.00 13.78 -1.33
CA PHE A 173 -22.40 14.06 -0.97
C PHE A 173 -22.72 13.66 0.47
N ILE A 174 -22.32 12.47 0.90
CA ILE A 174 -22.48 12.02 2.30
C ILE A 174 -21.79 13.00 3.26
N GLY A 175 -20.58 13.45 2.91
CA GLY A 175 -19.83 14.44 3.67
C GLY A 175 -20.55 15.78 3.79
N ARG A 176 -21.16 16.26 2.71
CA ARG A 176 -21.96 17.51 2.71
C ARG A 176 -23.23 17.38 3.55
N THR A 177 -24.00 16.30 3.40
CA THR A 177 -25.24 16.09 4.15
C THR A 177 -24.96 15.99 5.65
N ARG A 178 -23.91 15.26 6.04
CA ARG A 178 -23.53 15.12 7.46
C ARG A 178 -23.02 16.43 8.07
N LYS A 179 -22.28 17.24 7.29
CA LYS A 179 -21.85 18.58 7.74
C LYS A 179 -23.05 19.51 7.97
N ARG A 180 -24.05 19.49 7.08
CA ARG A 180 -25.30 20.26 7.24
C ARG A 180 -26.07 19.85 8.50
N LEU A 181 -26.19 18.55 8.78
CA LEU A 181 -26.89 18.06 9.98
C LEU A 181 -26.20 18.49 11.28
N SER A 182 -24.86 18.54 11.34
CA SER A 182 -24.16 19.00 12.54
C SER A 182 -24.30 20.49 12.83
N VAL A 183 -24.62 21.31 11.80
CA VAL A 183 -24.82 22.76 11.95
C VAL A 183 -26.25 23.08 12.38
N ASN A 184 -27.22 22.19 12.14
CA ASN A 184 -28.64 22.41 12.46
C ASN A 184 -29.01 22.00 13.91
N HIS A 185 -28.07 21.44 14.67
CA HIS A 185 -28.27 20.94 16.05
C HIS A 185 -27.29 21.55 17.08
N GLY A 186 -26.56 22.61 16.71
CA GLY A 186 -25.71 23.38 17.62
C GLY A 186 -26.12 24.85 17.60
#